data_AF-A0A425DLZ6-F1
#
_entry.id   AF-A0A425DLZ6-F1
#
_cell.length_a   1.000
_cell.length_b   1.000
_cell.length_c   1.000
_cell.angle_alpha   90.00
_cell.angle_beta   90.00
_cell.angle_gamma   90.00
#
_symmetry.space_group_name_H-M   'P 1'
#
loop_
_entity.id
_entity.type
_entity.pdbx_description
1 polymer ?
#
loop_
_entity_poly.entity_id
_entity_poly.type
_entity_poly.pdbx_seq_one_letter_code
_entity_poly.pdbx_strand_id
1 'polypeptide(L)'
;MENLDQQRYAKRARYSTVLADEPNDLDSNSLIYNSFLASEKSEVIVTITHFSPSEFNLIWREVRQYVFRHWNAGCGQKSMVSARGLLMMLFTSLKHSGTCDVGAAVFKQKPRTFEKRVMSFLTVLHPYLMRTFIAAVEQKWPMKAHAESGHRFKNFTAARYATDNFSGKHSLDEHKVEVSMVPNGFAIDCTKFYKGSVSEKTIFDENIDPHLAKLAKRTGERTLKDSEPGMEQWAVLADKGYQGIRLNHRAVLPLRSR
;
A
#
# COMPACT_ATOMS: atom_id res chain seq x y z
N MET A 1 -4.30 -6.59 24.17
CA MET A 1 -3.33 -6.21 23.11
C MET A 1 -2.73 -7.47 22.46
N GLU A 2 -2.35 -8.49 23.23
CA GLU A 2 -1.82 -9.79 22.74
C GLU A 2 -2.72 -10.54 21.74
N ASN A 3 -4.04 -10.44 21.86
CA ASN A 3 -4.98 -11.18 21.01
C ASN A 3 -4.93 -10.73 19.52
N LEU A 4 -4.68 -9.44 19.27
CA LEU A 4 -4.61 -8.89 17.91
C LEU A 4 -3.32 -9.29 17.20
N ASP A 5 -2.20 -9.34 17.93
CA ASP A 5 -0.92 -9.73 17.36
C ASP A 5 -0.87 -11.24 17.08
N GLN A 6 -1.50 -12.05 17.94
CA GLN A 6 -1.72 -13.48 17.66
C GLN A 6 -2.61 -13.71 16.44
N GLN A 7 -3.69 -12.94 16.27
CA GLN A 7 -4.55 -13.01 15.08
C GLN A 7 -3.80 -12.61 13.79
N ARG A 8 -2.97 -11.56 13.86
CA ARG A 8 -2.11 -11.13 12.74
C ARG A 8 -1.11 -12.22 12.38
N TYR A 9 -0.47 -12.83 13.38
CA TYR A 9 0.48 -13.91 13.19
C TYR A 9 -0.15 -15.15 12.55
N ALA A 10 -1.32 -15.56 13.05
CA ALA A 10 -2.08 -16.68 12.49
C ALA A 10 -2.55 -16.42 11.04
N LYS A 11 -2.86 -15.17 10.70
CA LYS A 11 -3.22 -14.78 9.32
C LYS A 11 -2.02 -14.84 8.38
N ARG A 12 -0.81 -14.48 8.84
CA ARG A 12 0.44 -14.56 8.06
C ARG A 12 0.87 -16.00 7.78
N ALA A 13 0.71 -16.89 8.76
CA ALA A 13 1.06 -18.30 8.61
C ALA A 13 0.28 -19.01 7.49
N ARG A 14 -0.96 -18.58 7.21
CA ARG A 14 -1.84 -19.17 6.18
C ARG A 14 -1.38 -18.94 4.72
N TYR A 15 -0.44 -18.03 4.49
CA TYR A 15 0.06 -17.69 3.15
C TYR A 15 1.56 -17.98 2.99
N SER A 16 2.18 -18.69 3.94
CA SER A 16 3.62 -18.99 3.91
C SER A 16 3.90 -20.13 2.93
N THR A 17 4.34 -19.80 1.71
CA THR A 17 4.99 -20.76 0.81
C THR A 17 6.49 -20.68 1.05
N VAL A 18 7.01 -21.53 1.93
CA VAL A 18 8.46 -21.63 2.18
C VAL A 18 9.10 -22.19 0.92
N LEU A 19 9.85 -21.36 0.19
CA LEU A 19 10.84 -21.83 -0.77
C LEU A 19 12.22 -21.49 -0.22
N ALA A 20 13.12 -22.47 -0.30
CA ALA A 20 14.49 -22.36 0.16
C ALA A 20 15.22 -21.20 -0.55
N ASP A 21 15.99 -20.44 0.23
CA ASP A 21 16.83 -19.34 -0.26
C ASP A 21 17.99 -19.92 -1.07
N GLU A 22 18.08 -19.57 -2.36
CA GLU A 22 19.33 -19.72 -3.10
C GLU A 22 20.28 -18.55 -2.78
N PRO A 23 21.53 -18.82 -2.41
CA PRO A 23 22.50 -17.76 -2.11
C PRO A 23 22.87 -17.02 -3.39
N ASN A 24 22.73 -15.69 -3.37
CA ASN A 24 23.06 -14.84 -4.52
C ASN A 24 24.08 -13.77 -4.09
N ASP A 25 25.21 -13.73 -4.78
CA ASP A 25 26.40 -12.91 -4.49
C ASP A 25 26.16 -11.37 -4.48
N LEU A 26 25.00 -10.93 -5.00
CA LEU A 26 24.57 -9.53 -4.98
C LEU A 26 24.18 -9.00 -3.59
N ASP A 27 24.06 -9.89 -2.60
CA ASP A 27 23.47 -9.59 -1.28
C ASP A 27 24.52 -9.42 -0.15
N SER A 28 25.79 -9.76 -0.42
CA SER A 28 26.84 -9.93 0.61
C SER A 28 27.33 -8.66 1.32
N ASN A 29 26.94 -7.44 0.90
CA ASN A 29 27.54 -6.20 1.41
C ASN A 29 26.61 -5.29 2.24
N SER A 30 25.43 -5.76 2.66
CA SER A 30 24.56 -4.94 3.51
C SER A 30 25.02 -4.96 4.98
N LEU A 31 26.04 -4.16 5.32
CA LEU A 31 26.55 -4.05 6.71
C LEU A 31 25.43 -3.77 7.73
N ILE A 32 24.43 -2.97 7.37
CA ILE A 32 23.30 -2.68 8.26
C ILE A 32 22.45 -3.95 8.47
N TYR A 33 21.94 -4.57 7.41
CA TYR A 33 21.08 -5.76 7.53
C TYR A 33 21.82 -6.93 8.20
N ASN A 34 23.06 -7.17 7.79
CA ASN A 34 23.89 -8.24 8.33
C ASN A 34 24.26 -7.97 9.80
N SER A 35 24.48 -6.71 10.21
CA SER A 35 24.71 -6.39 11.63
C SER A 35 23.51 -6.70 12.53
N PHE A 36 22.29 -6.49 12.03
CA PHE A 36 21.06 -6.85 12.76
C PHE A 36 20.80 -8.36 12.75
N LEU A 37 21.14 -9.06 11.66
CA LEU A 37 21.06 -10.53 11.60
C LEU A 37 22.12 -11.24 12.44
N ALA A 38 23.35 -10.70 12.50
CA ALA A 38 24.47 -11.30 13.22
C ALA A 38 24.41 -11.06 14.73
N SER A 39 23.68 -10.03 15.19
CA SER A 39 23.24 -10.00 16.57
C SER A 39 22.26 -11.15 16.77
N GLU A 40 22.40 -11.97 17.81
CA GLU A 40 21.56 -13.16 18.14
C GLU A 40 20.07 -12.85 18.41
N LYS A 41 19.53 -11.78 17.83
CA LYS A 41 18.15 -11.32 17.97
C LYS A 41 17.58 -11.06 16.58
N SER A 42 17.28 -12.12 15.82
CA SER A 42 16.44 -12.02 14.61
C SER A 42 15.08 -11.34 14.90
N GLU A 43 14.64 -11.38 16.15
CA GLU A 43 13.53 -10.60 16.71
C GLU A 43 13.69 -9.08 16.53
N VAL A 44 14.91 -8.54 16.43
CA VAL A 44 15.14 -7.10 16.24
C VAL A 44 14.61 -6.64 14.89
N ILE A 45 14.74 -7.43 13.82
CA ILE A 45 14.20 -7.07 12.49
C ILE A 45 12.68 -6.97 12.56
N VAL A 46 12.02 -7.93 13.21
CA VAL A 46 10.57 -7.88 13.47
C VAL A 46 10.23 -6.66 14.33
N THR A 47 11.02 -6.39 15.36
CA THR A 47 10.83 -5.27 16.29
C THR A 47 11.04 -3.91 15.64
N ILE A 48 11.81 -3.79 14.57
CA ILE A 48 12.03 -2.50 13.89
C ILE A 48 11.29 -2.37 12.57
N THR A 49 10.76 -3.45 11.97
CA THR A 49 10.05 -3.38 10.67
C THR A 49 8.65 -4.00 10.63
N HIS A 50 8.24 -4.74 11.67
CA HIS A 50 7.06 -5.63 11.69
C HIS A 50 7.10 -6.85 10.74
N PHE A 51 8.18 -7.01 9.97
CA PHE A 51 8.38 -8.14 9.08
C PHE A 51 9.34 -9.16 9.70
N SER A 52 9.03 -10.45 9.52
CA SER A 52 10.04 -11.48 9.73
C SER A 52 11.20 -11.31 8.74
N PRO A 53 12.39 -11.89 9.02
CA PRO A 53 13.47 -11.89 8.04
C PRO A 53 13.07 -12.48 6.68
N SER A 54 12.22 -13.52 6.66
CA SER A 54 11.73 -14.12 5.42
C SER A 54 10.75 -13.23 4.65
N GLU A 55 9.83 -12.55 5.34
CA GLU A 55 8.93 -11.56 4.74
C GLU A 55 9.74 -10.38 4.16
N PHE A 56 10.73 -9.90 4.91
CA PHE A 56 11.63 -8.85 4.44
C PHE A 56 12.41 -9.28 3.19
N ASN A 57 12.94 -10.51 3.17
CA ASN A 57 13.65 -11.06 2.02
C ASN A 57 12.76 -11.15 0.77
N LEU A 58 11.49 -11.55 0.95
CA LEU A 58 10.53 -11.60 -0.14
C LEU A 58 10.30 -10.21 -0.74
N ILE A 59 10.10 -9.20 0.11
CA ILE A 59 9.90 -7.82 -0.34
C ILE A 59 11.17 -7.27 -1.00
N TRP A 60 12.34 -7.53 -0.42
CA TRP A 60 13.61 -7.12 -1.02
C TRP A 60 13.80 -7.76 -2.40
N ARG A 61 13.50 -9.05 -2.54
CA ARG A 61 13.59 -9.77 -3.82
C ARG A 61 12.68 -9.16 -4.89
N GLU A 62 11.50 -8.70 -4.50
CA GLU A 62 10.55 -8.03 -5.40
C GLU A 62 11.11 -6.69 -5.90
N VAL A 63 11.63 -5.84 -5.01
CA VAL A 63 12.03 -4.48 -5.37
C VAL A 63 13.49 -4.35 -5.85
N ARG A 64 14.38 -5.30 -5.53
CA ARG A 64 15.84 -5.15 -5.70
C ARG A 64 16.27 -4.83 -7.12
N GLN A 65 15.65 -5.48 -8.12
CA GLN A 65 16.04 -5.26 -9.52
C GLN A 65 15.71 -3.84 -9.97
N TYR A 66 14.54 -3.33 -9.57
CA TYR A 66 14.15 -1.96 -9.85
C TYR A 66 15.08 -0.99 -9.13
N VAL A 67 15.31 -1.20 -7.83
CA VAL A 67 16.17 -0.34 -7.02
C VAL A 67 17.59 -0.28 -7.58
N PHE A 68 18.22 -1.39 -7.93
CA PHE A 68 19.60 -1.37 -8.46
C PHE A 68 19.73 -0.63 -9.80
N ARG A 69 18.67 -0.56 -10.61
CA ARG A 69 18.68 0.18 -11.88
C ARG A 69 18.47 1.69 -11.71
N HIS A 70 17.80 2.12 -10.64
CA HIS A 70 17.38 3.52 -10.46
C HIS A 70 18.10 4.22 -9.29
N TRP A 71 18.63 3.47 -8.34
CA TRP A 71 19.37 3.99 -7.20
C TRP A 71 20.85 4.19 -7.55
N ASN A 72 21.38 5.39 -7.34
CA ASN A 72 22.74 5.82 -7.73
C ASN A 72 23.05 5.81 -9.24
N ALA A 73 22.06 5.68 -10.13
CA ALA A 73 22.26 5.88 -11.56
C ALA A 73 22.70 7.34 -11.80
N GLY A 74 23.95 7.54 -12.23
CA GLY A 74 24.52 8.87 -12.53
C GLY A 74 25.08 9.65 -11.33
N CYS A 75 25.10 9.08 -10.12
CA CYS A 75 25.62 9.78 -8.93
C CYS A 75 27.06 9.33 -8.63
N GLY A 76 28.04 10.25 -8.76
CA GLY A 76 29.46 9.97 -8.54
C GLY A 76 29.82 9.60 -7.09
N GLN A 77 28.95 9.90 -6.13
CA GLN A 77 29.15 9.57 -4.72
C GLN A 77 28.17 8.47 -4.28
N LYS A 78 28.69 7.27 -4.01
CA LYS A 78 27.91 6.14 -3.51
C LYS A 78 27.44 6.43 -2.08
N SER A 79 26.15 6.23 -1.80
CA SER A 79 25.62 6.24 -0.43
C SER A 79 26.39 5.25 0.45
N MET A 80 26.80 5.66 1.66
CA MET A 80 27.39 4.76 2.67
C MET A 80 26.43 3.64 3.12
N VAL A 81 25.13 3.81 2.90
CA VAL A 81 24.11 2.80 3.22
C VAL A 81 23.72 2.05 1.96
N SER A 82 23.72 0.72 2.04
CA SER A 82 23.25 -0.18 0.97
C SER A 82 21.77 0.06 0.66
N ALA A 83 21.34 -0.24 -0.56
CA ALA A 83 19.93 -0.17 -0.96
C ALA A 83 19.02 -1.01 -0.06
N ARG A 84 19.48 -2.20 0.36
CA ARG A 84 18.76 -3.06 1.30
C ARG A 84 18.66 -2.43 2.70
N GLY A 85 19.72 -1.75 3.15
CA GLY A 85 19.70 -0.98 4.40
C GLY A 85 18.72 0.20 4.34
N LEU A 86 18.62 0.89 3.20
CA LEU A 86 17.64 1.96 2.99
C LEU A 86 16.20 1.44 3.00
N LEU A 87 15.95 0.25 2.42
CA LEU A 87 14.64 -0.41 2.53
C LEU A 87 14.27 -0.71 3.98
N MET A 88 15.23 -1.18 4.77
CA MET A 88 15.00 -1.42 6.20
C MET A 88 14.74 -0.12 6.96
N MET A 89 15.49 0.95 6.68
CA MET A 89 15.24 2.28 7.26
C MET A 89 13.84 2.80 6.90
N LEU A 90 13.39 2.59 5.65
CA LEU A 90 12.04 2.95 5.21
C LEU A 90 10.98 2.19 6.02
N PHE A 91 11.08 0.86 6.17
CA PHE A 91 10.10 0.12 6.98
C PHE A 91 10.12 0.51 8.45
N THR A 92 11.29 0.82 9.01
CA THR A 92 11.35 1.36 10.37
C THR A 92 10.69 2.73 10.49
N SER A 93 10.82 3.61 9.50
CA SER A 93 10.07 4.88 9.52
C SER A 93 8.56 4.67 9.47
N LEU A 94 8.08 3.72 8.66
CA LEU A 94 6.65 3.41 8.54
C LEU A 94 6.10 2.80 9.84
N LYS A 95 6.88 1.96 10.53
CA LYS A 95 6.54 1.40 11.84
C LYS A 95 6.27 2.46 12.90
N HIS A 96 7.09 3.52 12.92
CA HIS A 96 7.03 4.58 13.92
C HIS A 96 6.22 5.80 13.45
N SER A 97 5.27 5.60 12.53
CA SER A 97 4.38 6.64 11.99
C SER A 97 5.14 7.88 11.47
N GLY A 98 6.32 7.67 10.88
CA GLY A 98 7.17 8.75 10.35
C GLY A 98 7.91 9.58 11.40
N THR A 99 7.92 9.18 12.68
CA THR A 99 8.78 9.81 13.69
C THR A 99 10.23 9.48 13.40
N CYS A 100 10.91 10.39 12.71
CA CYS A 100 12.30 10.20 12.28
C CYS A 100 13.25 10.04 13.47
N ASP A 101 12.93 10.55 14.65
CA ASP A 101 13.80 10.46 15.83
C ASP A 101 14.01 9.01 16.31
N VAL A 102 12.94 8.21 16.37
CA VAL A 102 13.02 6.81 16.81
C VAL A 102 13.82 5.99 15.79
N GLY A 103 13.51 6.14 14.49
CA GLY A 103 14.27 5.50 13.43
C GLY A 103 15.74 5.92 13.43
N ALA A 104 16.01 7.22 13.52
CA ALA A 104 17.38 7.74 13.55
C ALA A 104 18.19 7.19 14.73
N ALA A 105 17.59 7.07 15.91
CA ALA A 105 18.23 6.45 17.08
C ALA A 105 18.57 4.97 16.83
N VAL A 106 17.63 4.18 16.29
CA VAL A 106 17.84 2.76 15.93
C VAL A 106 19.03 2.60 14.98
N PHE A 107 19.16 3.47 13.99
CA PHE A 107 20.23 3.41 12.99
C PHE A 107 21.46 4.26 13.35
N LYS A 108 21.53 4.84 14.56
CA LYS A 108 22.61 5.72 15.03
C LYS A 108 22.93 6.86 14.05
N GLN A 109 21.90 7.49 13.50
CA GLN A 109 21.99 8.62 12.57
C GLN A 109 21.40 9.89 13.20
N LYS A 110 21.76 11.06 12.65
CA LYS A 110 21.05 12.30 12.96
C LYS A 110 19.64 12.25 12.33
N PRO A 111 18.57 12.71 13.02
CA PRO A 111 17.21 12.68 12.50
C PRO A 111 17.04 13.22 11.08
N ARG A 112 17.60 14.41 10.80
CA ARG A 112 17.58 15.01 9.45
C ARG A 112 18.27 14.15 8.38
N THR A 113 19.34 13.45 8.73
CA THR A 113 20.06 12.56 7.80
C THR A 113 19.24 11.30 7.53
N PHE A 114 18.62 10.74 8.56
CA PHE A 114 17.73 9.58 8.46
C PHE A 114 16.53 9.90 7.55
N GLU A 115 15.84 11.01 7.83
CA GLU A 115 14.70 11.49 7.05
C GLU A 115 15.07 11.68 5.57
N LYS A 116 16.17 12.43 5.30
CA LYS A 116 16.63 12.66 3.92
C LYS A 116 16.91 11.36 3.16
N ARG A 117 17.49 10.36 3.83
CA ARG A 117 17.78 9.04 3.24
C ARG A 117 16.50 8.27 2.95
N VAL A 118 15.57 8.20 3.90
CA VAL A 118 14.27 7.54 3.74
C VAL A 118 13.47 8.19 2.62
N MET A 119 13.33 9.52 2.62
CA MET A 119 12.56 10.23 1.61
C MET A 119 13.17 10.10 0.22
N SER A 120 14.50 10.24 0.09
CA SER A 120 15.17 10.04 -1.20
C SER A 120 14.98 8.63 -1.74
N PHE A 121 15.03 7.62 -0.88
CA PHE A 121 14.81 6.23 -1.28
C PHE A 121 13.35 5.97 -1.65
N LEU A 122 12.40 6.53 -0.89
CA LEU A 122 10.97 6.44 -1.18
C LEU A 122 10.62 7.10 -2.51
N THR A 123 11.20 8.27 -2.84
CA THR A 123 11.01 8.92 -4.15
C THR A 123 11.43 8.03 -5.31
N VAL A 124 12.53 7.28 -5.15
CA VAL A 124 12.97 6.31 -6.16
C VAL A 124 12.01 5.14 -6.25
N LEU A 125 11.55 4.57 -5.13
CA LEU A 125 10.66 3.42 -5.12
C LEU A 125 9.22 3.73 -5.56
N HIS A 126 8.73 4.94 -5.29
CA HIS A 126 7.32 5.31 -5.44
C HIS A 126 6.72 4.96 -6.82
N PRO A 127 7.35 5.28 -7.97
CA PRO A 127 6.81 4.93 -9.28
C PRO A 127 6.65 3.43 -9.48
N TYR A 128 7.59 2.63 -8.96
CA TYR A 128 7.50 1.17 -9.02
C TYR A 128 6.37 0.64 -8.14
N LEU A 129 6.24 1.17 -6.92
CA LEU A 129 5.16 0.76 -6.01
C LEU A 129 3.78 1.03 -6.63
N MET A 130 3.57 2.23 -7.18
CA MET A 130 2.30 2.59 -7.82
C MET A 130 2.03 1.77 -9.08
N ARG A 131 3.04 1.53 -9.91
CA ARG A 131 2.86 0.71 -11.13
C ARG A 131 2.54 -0.75 -10.79
N THR A 132 3.29 -1.35 -9.89
CA THR A 132 3.23 -2.80 -9.62
C THR A 132 2.09 -3.18 -8.69
N PHE A 133 1.85 -2.40 -7.63
CA PHE A 133 0.89 -2.78 -6.59
C PHE A 133 -0.45 -2.06 -6.68
N ILE A 134 -0.57 -1.02 -7.50
CA ILE A 134 -1.84 -0.32 -7.73
C ILE A 134 -2.31 -0.52 -9.17
N ALA A 135 -1.57 0.01 -10.15
CA ALA A 135 -2.03 0.00 -11.55
C ALA A 135 -2.13 -1.42 -12.14
N ALA A 136 -1.11 -2.27 -11.95
CA ALA A 136 -1.16 -3.65 -12.44
C ALA A 136 -2.23 -4.50 -11.72
N VAL A 137 -2.50 -4.20 -10.44
CA VAL A 137 -3.53 -4.86 -9.64
C VAL A 137 -4.93 -4.48 -10.09
N GLU A 138 -5.17 -3.19 -10.38
CA GLU A 138 -6.43 -2.70 -10.97
C GLU A 138 -6.74 -3.41 -12.30
N GLN A 139 -5.71 -3.63 -13.13
CA GLN A 139 -5.86 -4.36 -14.39
C GLN A 139 -6.13 -5.84 -14.19
N LYS A 140 -5.49 -6.47 -13.20
CA LYS A 140 -5.64 -7.89 -12.85
C LYS A 140 -7.04 -8.22 -12.31
N TRP A 141 -7.69 -7.26 -11.66
CA TRP A 141 -8.97 -7.49 -10.97
C TRP A 141 -10.12 -6.63 -11.54
N PRO A 142 -10.57 -6.90 -12.78
CA PRO A 142 -11.83 -6.37 -13.27
C PRO A 142 -13.02 -6.97 -12.53
N MET A 143 -14.21 -6.36 -12.68
CA MET A 143 -15.44 -6.91 -12.09
C MET A 143 -15.70 -8.34 -12.59
N LYS A 144 -15.39 -8.65 -13.85
CA LYS A 144 -15.50 -10.01 -14.37
C LYS A 144 -14.69 -11.03 -13.56
N ALA A 145 -13.42 -10.74 -13.26
CA ALA A 145 -12.58 -11.61 -12.45
C ALA A 145 -13.12 -11.78 -11.03
N HIS A 146 -13.68 -10.72 -10.44
CA HIS A 146 -14.36 -10.80 -9.15
C HIS A 146 -15.62 -11.68 -9.19
N ALA A 147 -16.41 -11.57 -10.26
CA ALA A 147 -17.61 -12.39 -10.43
C ALA A 147 -17.28 -13.88 -10.58
N GLU A 148 -16.28 -14.22 -11.40
CA GLU A 148 -15.86 -15.60 -11.67
C GLU A 148 -15.17 -16.25 -10.46
N SER A 149 -14.37 -15.49 -9.72
CA SER A 149 -13.68 -15.99 -8.52
C SER A 149 -14.51 -15.93 -7.24
N GLY A 150 -15.76 -15.44 -7.30
CA GLY A 150 -16.64 -15.31 -6.14
C GLY A 150 -16.27 -14.17 -5.17
N HIS A 151 -15.36 -13.27 -5.54
CA HIS A 151 -14.91 -12.14 -4.72
C HIS A 151 -15.69 -10.85 -5.00
N ARG A 152 -17.02 -10.90 -4.94
CA ARG A 152 -17.88 -9.68 -4.99
C ARG A 152 -18.35 -9.31 -3.59
N PHE A 153 -18.69 -8.03 -3.37
CA PHE A 153 -19.35 -7.63 -2.13
C PHE A 153 -20.68 -8.38 -1.99
N LYS A 154 -20.79 -9.19 -0.93
CA LYS A 154 -21.92 -10.11 -0.70
C LYS A 154 -23.29 -9.42 -0.78
N ASN A 155 -23.39 -8.22 -0.20
CA ASN A 155 -24.64 -7.45 -0.12
C ASN A 155 -24.77 -6.37 -1.19
N PHE A 156 -23.70 -6.10 -1.95
CA PHE A 156 -23.61 -4.97 -2.89
C PHE A 156 -22.94 -5.41 -4.19
N THR A 157 -23.58 -6.35 -4.90
CA THR A 157 -22.97 -7.02 -6.06
C THR A 157 -22.68 -6.11 -7.25
N ALA A 158 -23.30 -4.92 -7.31
CA ALA A 158 -23.01 -3.89 -8.30
C ALA A 158 -21.76 -3.06 -7.96
N ALA A 159 -21.27 -3.11 -6.71
CA ALA A 159 -20.12 -2.31 -6.29
C ALA A 159 -18.81 -2.94 -6.77
N ARG A 160 -18.01 -2.16 -7.53
CA ARG A 160 -16.70 -2.60 -8.05
C ARG A 160 -15.62 -2.54 -6.97
N TYR A 161 -15.58 -1.44 -6.25
CA TYR A 161 -14.62 -1.20 -5.18
C TYR A 161 -15.28 -0.37 -4.08
N ALA A 162 -14.67 -0.40 -2.90
CA ALA A 162 -14.94 0.52 -1.81
C ALA A 162 -13.91 1.66 -1.85
N THR A 163 -14.30 2.88 -1.52
CA THR A 163 -13.37 3.99 -1.29
C THR A 163 -13.45 4.45 0.16
N ASP A 164 -12.30 4.82 0.72
CA ASP A 164 -12.17 5.36 2.07
C ASP A 164 -10.98 6.31 2.17
N ASN A 165 -11.01 7.18 3.18
CA ASN A 165 -9.95 8.14 3.46
C ASN A 165 -9.08 7.71 4.64
N PHE A 166 -7.77 7.65 4.39
CA PHE A 166 -6.77 7.39 5.42
C PHE A 166 -6.15 8.70 5.86
N SER A 167 -6.38 9.09 7.11
CA SER A 167 -5.79 10.27 7.72
C SER A 167 -4.54 9.94 8.53
N GLY A 168 -3.48 10.73 8.39
CA GLY A 168 -2.30 10.72 9.24
C GLY A 168 -2.02 12.10 9.81
N LYS A 169 -1.44 12.17 11.02
CA LYS A 169 -0.98 13.43 11.61
C LYS A 169 0.54 13.50 11.55
N HIS A 170 1.05 14.58 10.97
CA HIS A 170 2.46 14.97 11.07
C HIS A 170 2.53 16.33 11.77
N SER A 171 3.00 16.34 13.02
CA SER A 171 2.97 17.55 13.86
C SER A 171 1.54 18.09 14.02
N LEU A 172 1.30 19.38 13.76
CA LEU A 172 0.00 20.04 13.83
C LEU A 172 -0.87 19.84 12.58
N ASP A 173 -0.30 19.33 11.48
CA ASP A 173 -0.99 19.22 10.19
C ASP A 173 -1.48 17.79 9.94
N GLU A 174 -2.80 17.65 9.88
CA GLU A 174 -3.45 16.42 9.44
C GLU A 174 -3.44 16.34 7.91
N HIS A 175 -3.15 15.15 7.38
CA HIS A 175 -3.12 14.85 5.96
C HIS A 175 -4.01 13.65 5.67
N LYS A 176 -4.65 13.64 4.51
CA LYS A 176 -5.56 12.58 4.05
C LYS A 176 -5.15 12.05 2.69
N VAL A 177 -5.40 10.79 2.45
CA VAL A 177 -5.28 10.14 1.14
C VAL A 177 -6.52 9.28 0.94
N GLU A 178 -7.15 9.39 -0.23
CA GLU A 178 -8.23 8.51 -0.61
C GLU A 178 -7.65 7.24 -1.26
N VAL A 179 -8.15 6.09 -0.84
CA VAL A 179 -7.73 4.79 -1.36
C VAL A 179 -8.96 3.99 -1.79
N SER A 180 -8.93 3.50 -3.03
CA SER A 180 -9.96 2.58 -3.55
C SER A 180 -9.49 1.14 -3.44
N MET A 181 -10.33 0.27 -2.87
CA MET A 181 -10.06 -1.14 -2.60
C MET A 181 -11.11 -2.07 -3.18
N VAL A 182 -10.67 -3.12 -3.85
CA VAL A 182 -11.54 -4.19 -4.38
C VAL A 182 -11.89 -5.22 -3.29
N PRO A 183 -12.94 -6.06 -3.46
CA PRO A 183 -13.46 -6.92 -2.38
C PRO A 183 -12.48 -7.99 -1.86
N ASN A 184 -11.43 -8.31 -2.61
CA ASN A 184 -10.35 -9.20 -2.17
C ASN A 184 -9.25 -8.49 -1.36
N GLY A 185 -9.45 -7.20 -1.02
CA GLY A 185 -8.62 -6.45 -0.10
C GLY A 185 -7.42 -5.74 -0.72
N PHE A 186 -7.30 -5.74 -2.05
CA PHE A 186 -6.23 -5.00 -2.73
C PHE A 186 -6.64 -3.56 -3.04
N ALA A 187 -5.69 -2.63 -2.90
CA ALA A 187 -5.84 -1.27 -3.38
C ALA A 187 -5.66 -1.23 -4.91
N ILE A 188 -6.51 -0.45 -5.58
CA ILE A 188 -6.52 -0.26 -7.04
C ILE A 188 -6.42 1.21 -7.42
N ASP A 189 -6.51 2.11 -6.43
CA ASP A 189 -6.27 3.53 -6.61
C ASP A 189 -5.77 4.15 -5.31
N CYS A 190 -4.99 5.21 -5.45
CA CYS A 190 -4.48 6.01 -4.34
C CYS A 190 -4.26 7.43 -4.83
N THR A 191 -4.89 8.40 -4.18
CA THR A 191 -4.77 9.81 -4.60
C THR A 191 -3.46 10.44 -4.14
N LYS A 192 -3.22 11.68 -4.59
CA LYS A 192 -2.29 12.58 -3.89
C LYS A 192 -2.76 12.81 -2.44
N PHE A 193 -1.88 13.37 -1.61
CA PHE A 193 -2.26 13.82 -0.28
C PHE A 193 -3.10 15.10 -0.33
N TYR A 194 -4.00 15.23 0.62
CA TYR A 194 -4.84 16.40 0.88
C TYR A 194 -4.65 16.87 2.31
N LYS A 195 -4.93 18.15 2.57
CA LYS A 195 -5.03 18.65 3.95
C LYS A 195 -6.21 17.99 4.66
N GLY A 196 -6.07 17.72 5.96
CA GLY A 196 -7.10 17.07 6.77
C GLY A 196 -8.42 17.84 6.85
N SER A 197 -8.36 19.16 6.67
CA SER A 197 -9.55 20.03 6.60
C SER A 197 -10.41 19.83 5.35
N VAL A 198 -9.89 19.18 4.31
CA VAL A 198 -10.63 18.91 3.07
C VAL A 198 -11.65 17.80 3.34
N SER A 199 -12.89 18.01 2.88
CA SER A 199 -13.96 17.03 3.03
C SER A 199 -13.74 15.84 2.10
N GLU A 200 -14.20 14.67 2.52
CA GLU A 200 -14.06 13.42 1.75
C GLU A 200 -14.76 13.50 0.39
N LYS A 201 -15.96 14.09 0.37
CA LYS A 201 -16.67 14.39 -0.87
C LYS A 201 -15.87 15.30 -1.80
N THR A 202 -15.23 16.36 -1.26
CA THR A 202 -14.41 17.27 -2.08
C THR A 202 -13.24 16.54 -2.69
N ILE A 203 -12.56 15.67 -1.92
CA ILE A 203 -11.49 14.83 -2.44
C ILE A 203 -12.03 13.94 -3.57
N PHE A 204 -13.15 13.26 -3.35
CA PHE A 204 -13.76 12.39 -4.37
C PHE A 204 -14.13 13.16 -5.65
N ASP A 205 -14.76 14.33 -5.52
CA ASP A 205 -15.17 15.17 -6.66
C ASP A 205 -13.95 15.69 -7.44
N GLU A 206 -12.85 16.04 -6.77
CA GLU A 206 -11.58 16.41 -7.45
C GLU A 206 -10.98 15.25 -8.25
N ASN A 207 -11.32 14.00 -7.92
CA ASN A 207 -10.83 12.79 -8.60
C ASN A 207 -11.92 12.10 -9.45
N ILE A 208 -12.93 12.86 -9.89
CA ILE A 208 -14.07 12.36 -10.66
C ILE A 208 -13.67 11.56 -11.91
N ASP A 209 -12.77 12.06 -12.74
CA ASP A 209 -12.39 11.38 -13.99
C ASP A 209 -11.73 10.01 -13.74
N PRO A 210 -10.75 9.88 -12.82
CA PRO A 210 -10.27 8.59 -12.36
C PRO A 210 -11.37 7.63 -11.90
N HIS A 211 -12.37 8.10 -11.15
CA HIS A 211 -13.48 7.25 -10.70
C HIS A 211 -14.37 6.80 -11.85
N LEU A 212 -14.75 7.71 -12.75
CA LEU A 212 -15.56 7.41 -13.93
C LEU A 212 -14.90 6.34 -14.81
N ALA A 213 -13.59 6.48 -15.07
CA ALA A 213 -12.84 5.51 -15.86
C ALA A 213 -12.81 4.13 -15.21
N LYS A 214 -12.62 4.06 -13.88
CA LYS A 214 -12.58 2.78 -13.15
C LYS A 214 -13.96 2.13 -13.00
N LEU A 215 -15.03 2.93 -12.91
CA LEU A 215 -16.39 2.42 -12.76
C LEU A 215 -17.03 2.00 -14.09
N ALA A 216 -16.52 2.47 -15.23
CA ALA A 216 -17.00 2.04 -16.54
C ALA A 216 -16.94 0.50 -16.69
N LYS A 217 -18.03 -0.09 -17.19
CA LYS A 217 -18.07 -1.52 -17.49
C LYS A 217 -17.12 -1.83 -18.64
N ARG A 218 -16.23 -2.79 -18.42
CA ARG A 218 -15.29 -3.27 -19.46
C ARG A 218 -16.02 -4.19 -20.46
N THR A 219 -15.36 -4.49 -21.58
CA THR A 219 -15.89 -5.45 -22.57
C THR A 219 -16.23 -6.79 -21.92
N GLY A 220 -17.45 -7.29 -22.15
CA GLY A 220 -17.95 -8.52 -21.55
C GLY A 220 -18.48 -8.38 -20.12
N GLU A 221 -18.41 -7.21 -19.50
CA GLU A 221 -18.99 -6.95 -18.17
C GLU A 221 -20.46 -6.53 -18.24
N ARG A 222 -20.95 -6.09 -19.40
CA ARG A 222 -22.35 -5.68 -19.61
C ARG A 222 -23.35 -6.82 -19.42
N THR A 223 -22.93 -8.05 -19.62
CA THR A 223 -23.77 -9.25 -19.45
C THR A 223 -23.77 -9.79 -18.02
N LEU A 224 -22.91 -9.26 -17.14
CA LEU A 224 -22.86 -9.67 -15.74
C LEU A 224 -24.10 -9.20 -15.00
N LYS A 225 -24.60 -10.05 -14.08
CA LYS A 225 -25.76 -9.73 -13.25
C LYS A 225 -25.49 -8.46 -12.42
N ASP A 226 -26.31 -7.47 -12.67
CA ASP A 226 -26.33 -6.16 -12.03
C ASP A 226 -27.70 -5.95 -11.36
N SER A 227 -27.74 -5.19 -10.27
CA SER A 227 -29.01 -4.79 -9.64
C SER A 227 -29.82 -3.83 -10.50
N GLU A 228 -29.17 -3.09 -11.40
CA GLU A 228 -29.81 -2.18 -12.36
C GLU A 228 -29.35 -2.54 -13.79
N PRO A 229 -30.16 -3.30 -14.54
CA PRO A 229 -29.85 -3.67 -15.93
C PRO A 229 -29.71 -2.43 -16.82
N GLY A 230 -28.82 -2.49 -17.81
CA GLY A 230 -28.62 -1.41 -18.80
C GLY A 230 -27.66 -0.29 -18.37
N MET A 231 -27.15 -0.31 -17.13
CA MET A 231 -26.15 0.66 -16.69
C MET A 231 -24.78 0.39 -17.34
N GLU A 232 -24.14 1.46 -17.82
CA GLU A 232 -22.77 1.42 -18.38
C GLU A 232 -21.67 1.49 -17.32
N GLN A 233 -22.06 1.74 -16.06
CA GLN A 233 -21.15 1.84 -14.92
C GLN A 233 -21.50 0.87 -13.80
N TRP A 234 -20.45 0.34 -13.16
CA TRP A 234 -20.51 -0.25 -11.84
C TRP A 234 -20.69 0.83 -10.77
N ALA A 235 -21.01 0.41 -9.54
CA ALA A 235 -21.13 1.31 -8.42
C ALA A 235 -19.82 1.43 -7.62
N VAL A 236 -19.60 2.59 -7.01
CA VAL A 236 -18.64 2.74 -5.90
C VAL A 236 -19.36 2.46 -4.58
N LEU A 237 -18.72 1.73 -3.68
CA LEU A 237 -19.16 1.59 -2.29
C LEU A 237 -18.44 2.65 -1.45
N ALA A 238 -19.18 3.50 -0.75
CA ALA A 238 -18.58 4.54 0.07
C ALA A 238 -19.36 4.71 1.38
N ASP A 239 -18.72 5.33 2.36
CA ASP A 239 -19.29 5.53 3.68
C ASP A 239 -20.14 6.83 3.74
N LYS A 240 -20.50 7.30 4.95
CA LYS A 240 -21.33 8.50 5.11
C LYS A 240 -20.62 9.81 4.79
N GLY A 241 -19.29 9.90 4.86
CA GLY A 241 -18.60 11.16 4.55
C GLY A 241 -18.61 11.52 3.06
N TYR A 242 -18.97 10.56 2.22
CA TYR A 242 -19.21 10.72 0.77
C TYR A 242 -20.66 11.05 0.41
N GLN A 243 -21.47 11.59 1.34
CA GLN A 243 -22.82 12.03 1.01
C GLN A 243 -22.83 13.01 -0.17
N GLY A 244 -23.67 12.72 -1.17
CA GLY A 244 -23.83 13.56 -2.36
C GLY A 244 -23.04 13.10 -3.59
N ILE A 245 -22.14 12.11 -3.49
CA ILE A 245 -21.44 11.59 -4.70
C ILE A 245 -22.39 10.92 -5.71
N ARG A 246 -23.59 10.53 -5.25
CA ARG A 246 -24.68 9.98 -6.08
C ARG A 246 -25.17 10.91 -7.18
N LEU A 247 -24.87 12.21 -7.10
CA LEU A 247 -25.23 13.17 -8.14
C LEU A 247 -24.45 12.93 -9.44
N ASN A 248 -23.20 12.48 -9.31
CA ASN A 248 -22.28 12.32 -10.45
C ASN A 248 -21.90 10.86 -10.71
N HIS A 249 -22.12 9.96 -9.76
CA HIS A 249 -21.71 8.56 -9.86
C HIS A 249 -22.81 7.62 -9.37
N ARG A 250 -22.80 6.41 -9.92
CA ARG A 250 -23.51 5.30 -9.30
C ARG A 250 -22.81 4.94 -7.98
N ALA A 251 -23.46 5.22 -6.85
CA ALA A 251 -22.86 5.00 -5.54
C ALA A 251 -23.79 4.28 -4.56
N VAL A 252 -23.24 3.29 -3.88
CA VAL A 252 -23.87 2.59 -2.77
C VAL A 252 -23.35 3.21 -1.47
N LEU A 253 -24.26 3.86 -0.73
CA LEU A 253 -23.99 4.43 0.59
C LEU A 253 -24.83 3.63 1.60
N PRO A 254 -24.25 2.61 2.27
CA PRO A 254 -24.99 1.82 3.23
C PRO A 254 -25.47 2.69 4.39
N LEU A 255 -26.75 2.59 4.72
CA LEU A 255 -27.25 3.14 5.97
C LEU A 255 -26.65 2.30 7.11
N ARG A 256 -26.13 2.95 8.15
CA ARG A 256 -25.77 2.24 9.39
C ARG A 256 -27.02 1.46 9.83
N SER A 257 -26.93 0.13 9.89
CA SER A 257 -27.88 -0.67 10.65
C SER A 257 -27.83 -0.17 12.09
N ARG A 258 -28.98 0.23 12.65
CA ARG A 258 -29.12 0.53 14.06
C ARG A 258 -28.86 -0.72 14.90
#